data_AF-A0A7K1Z2C3-F1
#
_entry.id   AF-A0A7K1Z2C3-F1
#
_cell.length_a   1.000
_cell.length_b   1.000
_cell.length_c   1.000
_cell.angle_alpha   90.00
_cell.angle_beta   90.00
_cell.angle_gamma   90.00
#
_symmetry.space_group_name_H-M   'P 1'
#
loop_
_entity.id
_entity.type
_entity.pdbx_description
1 polymer ?
#
loop_
_entity_poly.entity_id
_entity_poly.type
_entity_poly.pdbx_seq_one_letter_code
_entity_poly.pdbx_strand_id
1 'polypeptide(L)'
;MANPEHIQWLLEGVDSWNERRRRHSFEPDLSGEELFPEFAKHGRIDNEKRIALEGIDLSDANMSGTDLSNYVYIAGEKTHPFSGPNLKGANLRSATLCDAVLAYSDMSKAVLHGADISNANLEGAILTGTDLSMTTLDGVNLREARLTGANLLVSSLVNEKIFREVRSRDGLHNKLSKKVSRRQTIRSIEDVFEKCRNLKNLHPDRAFYFRGECCNGWELRPSVMRHSQNEESSLRERESSMLLELMIRRPSDFLGASTAFAHWVIAQHHGLPTRLLDITRDPLVALFWACQTDDQLRDGRVHIFAVPQSIITPFNSDEVSVLSNFARMSSVDQDILLGRTKRVFEKFKCVLSIMYPPALDSLNEMIQQEKPFLKNRLDPRVFFRIYVVEPQQSLERIRAQSGAFLLSAYHERFEKTEILKVNEDIPIYDHYEFLIPHESKKMIENDLRVVNKSHETLLPGLDETARAIKQGS
;
A
#
# COMPACT_ATOMS: atom_id res chain seq x y z
N MET A 1 -29.79 11.55 -18.11
CA MET A 1 -29.91 12.51 -19.23
C MET A 1 -29.97 13.87 -18.58
N ALA A 2 -29.12 14.77 -19.02
CA ALA A 2 -28.99 16.12 -18.48
C ALA A 2 -30.32 16.88 -18.49
N ASN A 3 -30.48 17.80 -17.54
CA ASN A 3 -31.64 18.68 -17.49
C ASN A 3 -31.53 19.75 -18.60
N PRO A 4 -32.49 19.84 -19.55
CA PRO A 4 -32.44 20.81 -20.64
C PRO A 4 -32.35 22.27 -20.19
N GLU A 5 -33.00 22.64 -19.07
CA GLU A 5 -32.93 23.99 -18.51
C GLU A 5 -31.53 24.33 -18.02
N HIS A 6 -30.85 23.35 -17.38
CA HIS A 6 -29.48 23.53 -16.91
C HIS A 6 -28.52 23.69 -18.09
N ILE A 7 -28.69 22.92 -19.18
CA ILE A 7 -27.88 23.12 -20.40
C ILE A 7 -28.11 24.52 -20.96
N GLN A 8 -29.36 24.99 -21.04
CA GLN A 8 -29.69 26.31 -21.55
C GLN A 8 -29.04 27.42 -20.71
N TRP A 9 -29.11 27.33 -19.38
CA TRP A 9 -28.46 28.30 -18.48
C TRP A 9 -26.94 28.29 -18.63
N LEU A 10 -26.35 27.13 -18.91
CA LEU A 10 -24.92 27.01 -19.16
C LEU A 10 -24.51 27.68 -20.49
N LEU A 11 -25.36 27.59 -21.53
CA LEU A 11 -25.17 28.24 -22.83
C LEU A 11 -25.30 29.78 -22.79
N GLU A 12 -26.00 30.32 -21.78
CA GLU A 12 -26.07 31.76 -21.53
C GLU A 12 -24.73 32.36 -21.09
N GLY A 13 -23.81 31.53 -20.60
CA GLY A 13 -22.44 31.90 -20.23
C GLY A 13 -22.17 31.81 -18.71
N VAL A 14 -20.87 31.88 -18.37
CA VAL A 14 -20.38 31.68 -17.00
C VAL A 14 -20.94 32.71 -16.02
N ASP A 15 -21.03 33.98 -16.40
CA ASP A 15 -21.54 35.04 -15.52
C ASP A 15 -23.00 34.80 -15.12
N SER A 16 -23.84 34.47 -16.11
CA SER A 16 -25.25 34.13 -15.93
C SER A 16 -25.41 32.88 -15.05
N TRP A 17 -24.60 31.85 -15.29
CA TRP A 17 -24.57 30.63 -14.48
C TRP A 17 -24.21 30.93 -13.01
N ASN A 18 -23.10 31.62 -12.79
CA ASN A 18 -22.60 31.96 -11.45
C ASN A 18 -23.54 32.92 -10.71
N GLU A 19 -24.24 33.80 -11.42
CA GLU A 19 -25.30 34.64 -10.82
C GLU A 19 -26.52 33.81 -10.41
N ARG A 20 -26.95 32.85 -11.24
CA ARG A 20 -28.04 31.93 -10.89
C ARG A 20 -27.69 31.10 -9.64
N ARG A 21 -26.47 30.55 -9.59
CA ARG A 21 -25.91 29.81 -8.44
C ARG A 21 -25.90 30.63 -7.14
N ARG A 22 -25.70 31.94 -7.23
CA ARG A 22 -25.77 32.85 -6.07
C ARG A 22 -27.20 33.15 -5.61
N ARG A 23 -28.15 33.21 -6.55
CA ARG A 23 -29.55 33.59 -6.27
C ARG A 23 -30.42 32.40 -5.89
N HIS A 24 -30.12 31.21 -6.39
CA HIS A 24 -30.91 30.01 -6.21
C HIS A 24 -30.00 28.83 -5.87
N SER A 25 -30.37 28.06 -4.85
CA SER A 25 -29.75 26.77 -4.57
C SER A 25 -30.41 25.72 -5.46
N PHE A 26 -29.66 25.22 -6.44
CA PHE A 26 -30.06 24.08 -7.27
C PHE A 26 -28.85 23.17 -7.47
N GLU A 27 -29.10 21.86 -7.58
CA GLU A 27 -28.10 20.85 -7.93
C GLU A 27 -28.04 20.74 -9.46
N PRO A 28 -26.91 21.12 -10.10
CA PRO A 28 -26.79 21.03 -11.55
C PRO A 28 -26.82 19.57 -12.00
N ASP A 29 -27.53 19.30 -13.09
CA ASP A 29 -27.53 17.99 -13.75
C ASP A 29 -27.18 18.18 -15.22
N LEU A 30 -25.93 17.85 -15.53
CA LEU A 30 -25.29 17.92 -16.83
C LEU A 30 -24.84 16.51 -17.29
N SER A 31 -25.51 15.46 -16.78
CA SER A 31 -25.15 14.06 -17.03
C SER A 31 -25.39 13.58 -18.47
N GLY A 32 -24.50 12.73 -18.98
CA GLY A 32 -24.63 12.08 -20.30
C GLY A 32 -23.82 12.75 -21.42
N GLU A 33 -23.92 12.19 -22.63
CA GLU A 33 -22.90 12.31 -23.69
C GLU A 33 -23.01 13.56 -24.60
N GLU A 34 -23.96 14.48 -24.39
CA GLU A 34 -24.33 15.50 -25.41
C GLU A 34 -23.93 16.97 -25.10
N LEU A 35 -23.03 17.28 -24.16
CA LEU A 35 -22.65 18.68 -23.90
C LEU A 35 -21.89 19.32 -25.07
N PHE A 36 -20.89 18.63 -25.62
CA PHE A 36 -20.05 19.19 -26.67
C PHE A 36 -20.81 19.57 -27.96
N PRO A 37 -21.69 18.70 -28.52
CA PRO A 37 -22.52 19.06 -29.68
C PRO A 37 -23.39 20.29 -29.46
N GLU A 38 -23.95 20.47 -28.26
CA GLU A 38 -24.80 21.62 -27.94
C GLU A 38 -24.02 22.94 -27.92
N PHE A 39 -22.83 22.96 -27.34
CA PHE A 39 -21.95 24.14 -27.38
C PHE A 39 -21.47 24.47 -28.79
N ALA A 40 -21.17 23.44 -29.60
CA ALA A 40 -20.79 23.59 -30.99
C ALA A 40 -21.91 24.21 -31.83
N LYS A 41 -23.17 23.77 -31.67
CA LYS A 41 -24.35 24.34 -32.34
C LYS A 41 -24.54 25.82 -32.03
N HIS A 42 -24.24 26.24 -30.80
CA HIS A 42 -24.42 27.62 -30.34
C HIS A 42 -23.18 28.51 -30.55
N GLY A 43 -22.14 28.02 -31.24
CA GLY A 43 -20.92 28.80 -31.50
C GLY A 43 -20.16 29.19 -30.24
N ARG A 44 -20.29 28.41 -29.17
CA ARG A 44 -19.62 28.62 -27.87
C ARG A 44 -18.36 27.77 -27.71
N ILE A 45 -17.77 27.38 -28.84
CA ILE A 45 -16.47 26.70 -28.90
C ILE A 45 -15.42 27.62 -29.52
N ASP A 46 -14.19 27.56 -29.03
CA ASP A 46 -13.07 28.33 -29.58
C ASP A 46 -12.52 27.74 -30.90
N ASN A 47 -11.51 28.40 -31.48
CA ASN A 47 -10.86 27.98 -32.73
C ASN A 47 -10.16 26.60 -32.63
N GLU A 48 -9.88 26.14 -31.42
CA GLU A 48 -9.27 24.84 -31.13
C GLU A 48 -10.33 23.82 -30.67
N LYS A 49 -11.62 24.12 -30.90
CA LYS A 49 -12.79 23.31 -30.55
C LYS A 49 -12.95 23.07 -29.05
N ARG A 50 -12.77 24.10 -28.22
CA ARG A 50 -12.83 23.99 -26.75
C ARG A 50 -13.94 24.82 -26.14
N ILE A 51 -14.42 24.39 -24.98
CA ILE A 51 -15.44 25.10 -24.18
C ILE A 51 -14.75 25.93 -23.10
N ALA A 52 -14.96 27.25 -23.10
CA ALA A 52 -14.39 28.17 -22.12
C ALA A 52 -15.34 28.39 -20.93
N LEU A 53 -15.06 27.76 -19.79
CA LEU A 53 -15.81 27.93 -18.53
C LEU A 53 -14.88 28.37 -17.37
N GLU A 54 -14.08 29.41 -17.59
CA GLU A 54 -13.17 29.94 -16.57
C GLU A 54 -13.93 30.41 -15.32
N GLY A 55 -13.50 29.99 -14.12
CA GLY A 55 -14.13 30.39 -12.86
C GLY A 55 -15.58 29.94 -12.68
N ILE A 56 -16.07 28.97 -13.45
CA ILE A 56 -17.44 28.46 -13.29
C ILE A 56 -17.63 27.71 -11.97
N ASP A 57 -18.79 27.91 -11.33
CA ASP A 57 -19.21 27.14 -10.16
C ASP A 57 -20.04 25.91 -10.56
N LEU A 58 -19.38 24.78 -10.72
CA LEU A 58 -19.97 23.45 -10.96
C LEU A 58 -19.94 22.58 -9.68
N SER A 59 -19.87 23.19 -8.50
CA SER A 59 -19.87 22.41 -7.26
C SER A 59 -21.18 21.62 -7.09
N ASP A 60 -21.03 20.40 -6.61
CA ASP A 60 -22.08 19.38 -6.42
C ASP A 60 -22.86 19.03 -7.72
N ALA A 61 -22.33 19.38 -8.89
CA ALA A 61 -22.95 19.05 -10.17
C ALA A 61 -22.91 17.53 -10.46
N ASN A 62 -24.00 16.99 -10.98
CA ASN A 62 -24.03 15.68 -11.60
C ASN A 62 -23.56 15.78 -13.05
N MET A 63 -22.38 15.21 -13.34
CA MET A 63 -21.71 15.20 -14.63
C MET A 63 -21.25 13.77 -15.00
N SER A 64 -21.99 12.76 -14.52
CA SER A 64 -21.65 11.36 -14.73
C SER A 64 -21.78 10.98 -16.20
N GLY A 65 -20.79 10.28 -16.75
CA GLY A 65 -20.78 9.81 -18.14
C GLY A 65 -20.65 10.93 -19.18
N THR A 66 -20.31 12.15 -18.76
CA THR A 66 -20.19 13.30 -19.65
C THR A 66 -18.85 13.30 -20.37
N ASP A 67 -18.86 13.67 -21.66
CA ASP A 67 -17.63 13.93 -22.42
C ASP A 67 -17.20 15.40 -22.28
N LEU A 68 -16.05 15.58 -21.64
CA LEU A 68 -15.33 16.81 -21.35
C LEU A 68 -13.89 16.74 -21.89
N SER A 69 -13.58 15.82 -22.81
CA SER A 69 -12.23 15.67 -23.39
C SER A 69 -11.67 16.97 -24.00
N ASN A 70 -12.54 17.79 -24.59
CA ASN A 70 -12.15 19.08 -25.18
C ASN A 70 -12.40 20.27 -24.24
N TYR A 71 -12.53 20.03 -22.94
CA TYR A 71 -12.72 21.09 -21.95
C TYR A 71 -11.39 21.79 -21.65
N VAL A 72 -11.35 23.12 -21.81
CA VAL A 72 -10.11 23.88 -21.57
C VAL A 72 -10.35 25.15 -20.76
N TYR A 73 -9.63 25.21 -19.64
CA TYR A 73 -9.19 26.47 -19.05
C TYR A 73 -8.12 27.10 -19.96
N ILE A 74 -8.44 28.23 -20.61
CA ILE A 74 -7.42 29.10 -21.21
C ILE A 74 -6.95 30.03 -20.11
N ALA A 75 -5.78 29.73 -19.52
CA ALA A 75 -5.13 30.70 -18.65
C ALA A 75 -4.78 31.93 -19.51
N GLY A 76 -5.48 33.04 -19.32
CA GLY A 76 -4.91 34.34 -19.68
C GLY A 76 -3.57 34.49 -18.95
N GLU A 77 -2.55 34.98 -19.64
CA GLU A 77 -1.21 35.12 -19.08
C GLU A 77 -1.27 35.80 -17.70
N LYS A 78 -0.89 35.05 -16.65
CA LYS A 78 -0.62 35.52 -15.28
C LYS A 78 -1.72 36.37 -14.64
N THR A 79 -2.78 35.78 -14.09
CA THR A 79 -3.41 36.33 -12.87
C THR A 79 -4.16 35.26 -12.04
N HIS A 80 -3.69 35.06 -10.81
CA HIS A 80 -4.32 34.39 -9.65
C HIS A 80 -4.40 32.84 -9.56
N PRO A 81 -4.01 32.25 -8.41
CA PRO A 81 -4.04 30.79 -8.17
C PRO A 81 -5.44 30.20 -7.87
N PHE A 82 -6.53 30.88 -8.27
CA PHE A 82 -7.92 30.51 -7.96
C PHE A 82 -8.89 30.69 -9.16
N SER A 83 -8.39 30.75 -10.40
CA SER A 83 -9.18 30.98 -11.61
C SER A 83 -9.72 29.70 -12.28
N GLY A 84 -9.32 28.52 -11.78
CA GLY A 84 -9.84 27.24 -12.27
C GLY A 84 -11.33 27.02 -11.92
N PRO A 85 -12.00 26.06 -12.57
CA PRO A 85 -13.39 25.73 -12.27
C PRO A 85 -13.53 25.16 -10.83
N ASN A 86 -14.65 25.48 -10.18
CA ASN A 86 -15.03 24.85 -8.92
C ASN A 86 -15.88 23.61 -9.21
N LEU A 87 -15.29 22.42 -9.02
CA LEU A 87 -15.88 21.09 -9.19
C LEU A 87 -15.99 20.36 -7.84
N LYS A 88 -15.97 21.10 -6.73
CA LYS A 88 -16.05 20.53 -5.39
C LYS A 88 -17.33 19.68 -5.25
N GLY A 89 -17.18 18.43 -4.82
CA GLY A 89 -18.31 17.50 -4.66
C GLY A 89 -18.96 17.01 -5.96
N ALA A 90 -18.48 17.43 -7.14
CA ALA A 90 -19.08 17.04 -8.41
C ALA A 90 -19.01 15.52 -8.65
N ASN A 91 -20.06 14.96 -9.24
CA ASN A 91 -20.11 13.57 -9.67
C ASN A 91 -19.68 13.46 -11.13
N LEU A 92 -18.44 13.05 -11.37
CA LEU A 92 -17.79 12.84 -12.66
C LEU A 92 -17.57 11.34 -12.94
N ARG A 93 -18.40 10.46 -12.36
CA ARG A 93 -18.26 9.00 -12.53
C ARG A 93 -18.31 8.64 -14.02
N SER A 94 -17.34 7.87 -14.49
CA SER A 94 -17.21 7.43 -15.89
C SER A 94 -17.19 8.57 -16.93
N ALA A 95 -16.85 9.80 -16.52
CA ALA A 95 -16.69 10.92 -17.46
C ALA A 95 -15.43 10.75 -18.32
N THR A 96 -15.46 11.31 -19.54
CA THR A 96 -14.28 11.40 -20.40
C THR A 96 -13.71 12.81 -20.27
N LEU A 97 -12.45 12.91 -19.88
CA LEU A 97 -11.73 14.14 -19.54
C LEU A 97 -10.30 14.08 -20.11
N CYS A 98 -10.05 13.23 -21.13
CA CYS A 98 -8.73 13.12 -21.72
C CYS A 98 -8.33 14.46 -22.36
N ASP A 99 -7.08 14.88 -22.20
CA ASP A 99 -6.54 16.16 -22.68
C ASP A 99 -7.21 17.41 -22.05
N ALA A 100 -8.09 17.25 -21.06
CA ALA A 100 -8.77 18.36 -20.41
C ALA A 100 -7.81 19.27 -19.63
N VAL A 101 -8.02 20.59 -19.69
CA VAL A 101 -7.23 21.56 -18.90
C VAL A 101 -8.03 21.98 -17.67
N LEU A 102 -7.63 21.45 -16.51
CA LEU A 102 -8.26 21.61 -15.20
C LEU A 102 -7.27 22.20 -14.16
N ALA A 103 -6.26 22.93 -14.62
CA ALA A 103 -5.26 23.54 -13.75
C ALA A 103 -5.92 24.48 -12.72
N TYR A 104 -5.45 24.45 -11.47
CA TYR A 104 -5.93 25.25 -10.35
C TYR A 104 -7.42 25.07 -10.00
N SER A 105 -8.07 23.99 -10.48
CA SER A 105 -9.45 23.67 -10.12
C SER A 105 -9.58 23.23 -8.66
N ASP A 106 -10.72 23.51 -8.04
CA ASP A 106 -11.11 22.86 -6.79
C ASP A 106 -11.98 21.65 -7.10
N MET A 107 -11.42 20.45 -6.98
CA MET A 107 -12.09 19.17 -7.18
C MET A 107 -12.27 18.41 -5.86
N SER A 108 -12.18 19.11 -4.72
CA SER A 108 -12.25 18.50 -3.40
C SER A 108 -13.54 17.70 -3.24
N LYS A 109 -13.44 16.45 -2.78
CA LYS A 109 -14.57 15.51 -2.61
C LYS A 109 -15.33 15.16 -3.91
N ALA A 110 -14.83 15.51 -5.09
CA ALA A 110 -15.43 15.07 -6.34
C ALA A 110 -15.31 13.54 -6.52
N VAL A 111 -16.22 12.94 -7.30
CA VAL A 111 -16.24 11.50 -7.60
C VAL A 111 -15.91 11.28 -9.07
N LEU A 112 -14.67 10.88 -9.37
CA LEU A 112 -14.18 10.55 -10.72
C LEU A 112 -14.12 9.04 -10.98
N HIS A 113 -14.83 8.23 -10.20
CA HIS A 113 -14.70 6.78 -10.31
C HIS A 113 -14.88 6.29 -11.76
N GLY A 114 -13.87 5.64 -12.34
CA GLY A 114 -13.92 5.13 -13.71
C GLY A 114 -13.76 6.16 -14.83
N ALA A 115 -13.41 7.41 -14.52
CA ALA A 115 -13.26 8.48 -15.52
C ALA A 115 -11.92 8.40 -16.27
N ASP A 116 -11.89 8.78 -17.55
CA ASP A 116 -10.64 8.90 -18.31
C ASP A 116 -10.09 10.33 -18.18
N ILE A 117 -9.00 10.55 -17.44
CA ILE A 117 -8.32 11.85 -17.30
C ILE A 117 -6.91 11.82 -17.91
N SER A 118 -6.70 11.00 -18.94
CA SER A 118 -5.41 10.86 -19.61
C SER A 118 -4.96 12.19 -20.22
N ASN A 119 -3.69 12.57 -20.07
CA ASN A 119 -3.08 13.82 -20.52
C ASN A 119 -3.73 15.09 -19.96
N ALA A 120 -4.66 14.98 -19.01
CA ALA A 120 -5.29 16.14 -18.42
C ALA A 120 -4.24 16.99 -17.67
N ASN A 121 -4.40 18.31 -17.73
CA ASN A 121 -3.57 19.23 -16.96
C ASN A 121 -4.26 19.58 -15.64
N LEU A 122 -3.80 18.99 -14.53
CA LEU A 122 -4.26 19.23 -13.16
C LEU A 122 -3.23 20.01 -12.33
N GLU A 123 -2.37 20.79 -12.98
CA GLU A 123 -1.36 21.60 -12.29
C GLU A 123 -2.01 22.50 -11.22
N GLY A 124 -1.55 22.43 -9.97
CA GLY A 124 -2.07 23.24 -8.87
C GLY A 124 -3.49 22.90 -8.40
N ALA A 125 -4.13 21.86 -8.94
CA ALA A 125 -5.50 21.49 -8.58
C ALA A 125 -5.63 21.02 -7.12
N ILE A 126 -6.78 21.29 -6.49
CA ILE A 126 -7.12 20.82 -5.14
C ILE A 126 -7.97 19.56 -5.27
N LEU A 127 -7.37 18.40 -4.98
CA LEU A 127 -7.98 17.07 -5.08
C LEU A 127 -8.22 16.45 -3.68
N THR A 128 -8.51 17.29 -2.69
CA THR A 128 -8.61 16.83 -1.29
C THR A 128 -9.86 15.97 -1.09
N GLY A 129 -9.68 14.70 -0.70
CA GLY A 129 -10.79 13.75 -0.51
C GLY A 129 -11.49 13.31 -1.81
N THR A 130 -10.91 13.58 -2.98
CA THR A 130 -11.47 13.23 -4.29
C THR A 130 -11.39 11.73 -4.54
N ASP A 131 -12.43 11.12 -5.11
CA ASP A 131 -12.42 9.72 -5.53
C ASP A 131 -11.92 9.58 -6.97
N LEU A 132 -10.62 9.36 -7.15
CA LEU A 132 -9.96 9.08 -8.43
C LEU A 132 -9.87 7.56 -8.71
N SER A 133 -10.69 6.73 -8.04
CA SER A 133 -10.56 5.29 -8.22
C SER A 133 -10.94 4.83 -9.63
N MET A 134 -10.30 3.80 -10.17
CA MET A 134 -10.55 3.29 -11.53
C MET A 134 -10.35 4.32 -12.65
N THR A 135 -9.70 5.46 -12.40
CA THR A 135 -9.51 6.51 -13.43
C THR A 135 -8.41 6.16 -14.43
N THR A 136 -8.35 6.79 -15.59
CA THR A 136 -7.16 6.70 -16.46
C THR A 136 -6.27 7.93 -16.24
N LEU A 137 -5.07 7.79 -15.66
CA LEU A 137 -4.14 8.91 -15.33
C LEU A 137 -2.96 9.03 -16.31
N ASP A 138 -3.03 8.40 -17.48
CA ASP A 138 -1.92 8.31 -18.43
C ASP A 138 -1.47 9.71 -18.87
N GLY A 139 -0.24 10.13 -18.58
CA GLY A 139 0.28 11.44 -19.05
C GLY A 139 -0.28 12.69 -18.34
N VAL A 140 -1.06 12.53 -17.26
CA VAL A 140 -1.61 13.63 -16.48
C VAL A 140 -0.51 14.54 -15.88
N ASN A 141 -0.71 15.86 -15.89
CA ASN A 141 0.15 16.80 -15.18
C ASN A 141 -0.42 17.09 -13.78
N LEU A 142 0.25 16.59 -12.73
CA LEU A 142 -0.14 16.81 -11.33
C LEU A 142 0.83 17.74 -10.57
N ARG A 143 1.64 18.53 -11.29
CA ARG A 143 2.60 19.46 -10.69
C ARG A 143 1.87 20.39 -9.71
N GLU A 144 2.37 20.53 -8.48
CA GLU A 144 1.77 21.38 -7.44
C GLU A 144 0.33 21.03 -7.00
N ALA A 145 -0.24 19.90 -7.44
CA ALA A 145 -1.58 19.47 -7.03
C ALA A 145 -1.63 19.00 -5.56
N ARG A 146 -2.77 19.19 -4.89
CA ARG A 146 -3.02 18.80 -3.50
C ARG A 146 -3.89 17.54 -3.42
N LEU A 147 -3.29 16.39 -3.14
CA LEU A 147 -3.95 15.07 -3.13
C LEU A 147 -4.31 14.53 -1.73
N THR A 148 -4.35 15.38 -0.70
CA THR A 148 -4.60 14.94 0.68
C THR A 148 -5.92 14.16 0.78
N GLY A 149 -5.84 12.88 1.17
CA GLY A 149 -7.02 12.02 1.29
C GLY A 149 -7.70 11.63 -0.03
N ALA A 150 -7.10 11.92 -1.19
CA ALA A 150 -7.61 11.45 -2.48
C ALA A 150 -7.52 9.91 -2.59
N ASN A 151 -8.57 9.30 -3.14
CA ASN A 151 -8.60 7.86 -3.43
C ASN A 151 -8.06 7.61 -4.84
N LEU A 152 -6.80 7.20 -4.98
CA LEU A 152 -6.15 6.89 -6.26
C LEU A 152 -6.19 5.39 -6.63
N LEU A 153 -7.11 4.61 -6.04
CA LEU A 153 -7.17 3.17 -6.31
C LEU A 153 -7.34 2.89 -7.79
N VAL A 154 -6.44 2.15 -8.40
CA VAL A 154 -6.67 1.65 -9.77
C VAL A 154 -6.86 2.77 -10.78
N SER A 155 -6.32 3.95 -10.50
CA SER A 155 -6.04 4.81 -11.60
C SER A 155 -5.05 4.07 -12.50
N SER A 156 -5.41 3.74 -13.75
CA SER A 156 -4.71 2.81 -14.65
C SER A 156 -3.19 3.03 -14.70
N LEU A 157 -2.80 4.28 -14.44
CA LEU A 157 -1.49 4.93 -14.36
C LEU A 157 -0.91 5.25 -12.99
N VAL A 158 -0.96 4.45 -11.92
CA VAL A 158 -0.01 4.70 -10.79
C VAL A 158 1.41 4.30 -11.21
N ASN A 159 1.99 5.08 -12.12
CA ASN A 159 3.36 4.96 -12.55
C ASN A 159 4.27 5.47 -11.43
N GLU A 160 5.44 4.85 -11.24
CA GLU A 160 6.48 5.35 -10.31
C GLU A 160 6.80 6.85 -10.51
N LYS A 161 6.48 7.40 -11.68
CA LYS A 161 6.66 8.82 -12.03
C LYS A 161 5.78 9.76 -11.18
N ILE A 162 4.50 9.43 -10.94
CA ILE A 162 3.61 10.26 -10.10
C ILE A 162 4.12 10.31 -8.66
N PHE A 163 4.58 9.17 -8.12
CA PHE A 163 5.22 9.13 -6.80
C PHE A 163 6.55 9.91 -6.75
N ARG A 164 7.28 10.05 -7.87
CA ARG A 164 8.51 10.85 -7.96
C ARG A 164 8.24 12.35 -8.08
N GLU A 165 7.15 12.76 -8.74
CA GLU A 165 6.80 14.18 -8.93
C GLU A 165 6.25 14.82 -7.65
N VAL A 166 5.60 14.04 -6.78
CA VAL A 166 5.13 14.50 -5.46
C VAL A 166 6.27 14.56 -4.41
N ARG A 167 7.48 14.08 -4.74
CA ARG A 167 8.62 13.87 -3.83
C ARG A 167 9.31 15.14 -3.29
N SER A 168 8.89 16.35 -3.67
CA SER A 168 9.74 17.54 -3.52
C SER A 168 9.69 18.28 -2.17
N ARG A 169 8.89 17.84 -1.17
CA ARG A 169 8.76 18.62 0.09
C ARG A 169 9.41 18.07 1.36
N ASP A 170 9.59 16.77 1.58
CA ASP A 170 9.86 16.30 2.98
C ASP A 170 11.25 15.70 3.22
N GLY A 171 12.27 16.57 3.11
CA GLY A 171 13.68 16.25 3.34
C GLY A 171 14.16 16.24 4.79
N LEU A 172 13.31 16.52 5.79
CA LEU A 172 13.77 16.78 7.16
C LEU A 172 13.99 15.51 8.00
N HIS A 173 13.13 14.49 7.88
CA HIS A 173 13.22 13.27 8.70
C HIS A 173 14.40 12.35 8.33
N ASN A 174 14.93 12.46 7.10
CA ASN A 174 16.01 11.60 6.60
C ASN A 174 17.40 11.91 7.20
N LYS A 175 17.54 13.04 7.92
CA LYS A 175 18.78 13.43 8.61
C LYS A 175 18.93 12.83 10.01
N LEU A 176 17.83 12.45 10.67
CA LEU A 176 17.83 11.94 12.04
C LEU A 176 18.08 10.43 12.10
N SER A 177 17.48 9.62 11.22
CA SER A 177 17.73 8.18 11.15
C SER A 177 19.18 7.86 10.73
N LYS A 178 19.71 8.57 9.72
CA LYS A 178 21.09 8.42 9.24
C LYS A 178 22.17 8.74 10.29
N LYS A 179 21.85 9.53 11.33
CA LYS A 179 22.81 9.89 12.39
C LYS A 179 22.97 8.78 13.45
N VAL A 180 21.94 7.95 13.66
CA VAL A 180 21.93 6.87 14.66
C VAL A 180 22.38 5.53 14.06
N SER A 181 22.17 5.30 12.76
CA SER A 181 22.59 4.08 12.03
C SER A 181 24.11 3.91 11.81
N ARG A 182 24.98 4.64 12.53
CA ARG A 182 26.43 4.37 12.50
C ARG A 182 26.68 2.99 13.13
N ARG A 183 26.87 1.96 12.28
CA ARG A 183 27.21 0.55 12.57
C ARG A 183 27.53 0.30 14.04
N GLN A 184 26.48 0.06 14.83
CA GLN A 184 26.62 -0.28 16.22
C GLN A 184 26.69 -1.81 16.33
N THR A 185 27.58 -2.30 17.19
CA THR A 185 27.78 -3.74 17.42
C THR A 185 27.15 -4.19 18.73
N ILE A 186 26.67 -5.43 18.78
CA ILE A 186 26.24 -6.15 19.99
C ILE A 186 27.28 -7.25 20.25
N ARG A 187 27.91 -7.24 21.42
CA ARG A 187 28.89 -8.26 21.85
C ARG A 187 28.43 -9.08 23.05
N SER A 188 27.42 -8.64 23.79
CA SER A 188 26.84 -9.39 24.91
C SER A 188 25.32 -9.21 25.01
N ILE A 189 24.68 -9.91 25.95
CA ILE A 189 23.25 -9.73 26.24
C ILE A 189 22.97 -8.32 26.80
N GLU A 190 23.86 -7.80 27.65
CA GLU A 190 23.75 -6.47 28.25
C GLU A 190 23.74 -5.36 27.19
N ASP A 191 24.58 -5.49 26.16
CA ASP A 191 24.64 -4.56 25.04
C ASP A 191 23.27 -4.41 24.35
N VAL A 192 22.54 -5.52 24.19
CA VAL A 192 21.21 -5.50 23.56
C VAL A 192 20.23 -4.70 24.41
N PHE A 193 20.22 -4.94 25.72
CA PHE A 193 19.33 -4.21 26.62
C PHE A 193 19.65 -2.73 26.69
N GLU A 194 20.94 -2.36 26.71
CA GLU A 194 21.36 -0.95 26.70
C GLU A 194 20.88 -0.25 25.41
N LYS A 195 21.09 -0.87 24.24
CA LYS A 195 20.64 -0.33 22.96
C LYS A 195 19.12 -0.22 22.88
N CYS A 196 18.39 -1.22 23.33
CA CYS A 196 16.93 -1.18 23.38
C CYS A 196 16.43 -0.04 24.29
N ARG A 197 17.07 0.19 25.44
CA ARG A 197 16.73 1.29 26.35
C ARG A 197 16.97 2.65 25.70
N ASN A 198 18.10 2.82 25.03
CA ASN A 198 18.42 4.05 24.30
C ASN A 198 17.41 4.35 23.19
N LEU A 199 16.99 3.32 22.42
CA LEU A 199 15.97 3.47 21.39
C LEU A 199 14.58 3.76 21.99
N LYS A 200 14.23 3.15 23.12
CA LYS A 200 12.97 3.45 23.82
C LYS A 200 12.90 4.89 24.33
N ASN A 201 14.03 5.45 24.77
CA ASN A 201 14.10 6.87 25.12
C ASN A 201 13.94 7.80 23.90
N LEU A 202 14.41 7.36 22.73
CA LEU A 202 14.27 8.09 21.46
C LEU A 202 12.84 8.03 20.92
N HIS A 203 12.15 6.91 21.12
CA HIS A 203 10.78 6.64 20.63
C HIS A 203 9.88 6.12 21.75
N PRO A 204 9.45 6.97 22.70
CA PRO A 204 8.68 6.54 23.87
C PRO A 204 7.29 5.99 23.51
N ASP A 205 6.68 6.50 22.43
CA ASP A 205 5.31 6.16 22.02
C ASP A 205 5.23 5.01 21.00
N ARG A 206 6.33 4.28 20.81
CA ARG A 206 6.42 3.21 19.81
C ARG A 206 6.62 1.85 20.43
N ALA A 207 6.03 0.84 19.80
CA ALA A 207 6.30 -0.55 20.11
C ALA A 207 7.58 -1.00 19.41
N PHE A 208 8.31 -1.93 20.02
CA PHE A 208 9.55 -2.46 19.48
C PHE A 208 9.39 -3.92 19.10
N TYR A 209 9.83 -4.24 17.89
CA TYR A 209 9.91 -5.60 17.37
C TYR A 209 11.31 -5.86 16.84
N PHE A 210 11.73 -7.11 16.87
CA PHE A 210 13.10 -7.53 16.61
C PHE A 210 13.13 -8.68 15.62
N ARG A 211 14.22 -8.80 14.87
CA ARG A 211 14.49 -9.95 14.01
C ARG A 211 15.98 -10.25 14.00
N GLY A 212 16.34 -11.51 14.21
CA GLY A 212 17.71 -12.00 14.13
C GLY A 212 18.01 -12.63 12.78
N GLU A 213 19.20 -12.37 12.26
CA GLU A 213 19.71 -13.00 11.04
C GLU A 213 21.12 -13.51 11.28
N CYS A 214 21.34 -14.78 10.95
CA CYS A 214 22.59 -15.46 11.24
C CYS A 214 23.77 -14.99 10.37
N CYS A 215 23.48 -14.41 9.21
CA CYS A 215 24.49 -13.98 8.24
C CYS A 215 24.24 -12.54 7.79
N ASN A 216 25.30 -11.74 7.79
CA ASN A 216 25.32 -10.40 7.22
C ASN A 216 25.19 -10.47 5.68
N GLY A 217 24.01 -10.18 5.14
CA GLY A 217 23.75 -10.17 3.69
C GLY A 217 22.39 -10.69 3.25
N TRP A 218 21.57 -11.17 4.19
CA TRP A 218 20.18 -11.49 3.90
C TRP A 218 19.39 -10.20 3.73
N GLU A 219 18.57 -10.13 2.69
CA GLU A 219 17.64 -9.03 2.51
C GLU A 219 16.46 -9.24 3.48
N LEU A 220 15.99 -8.18 4.15
CA LEU A 220 14.71 -8.20 4.89
C LEU A 220 13.56 -8.34 3.91
N ARG A 221 13.38 -9.56 3.42
CA ARG A 221 12.49 -9.96 2.34
C ARG A 221 11.88 -11.31 2.71
N PRO A 222 10.55 -11.48 2.56
CA PRO A 222 9.90 -12.75 2.83
C PRO A 222 10.47 -13.88 1.98
N SER A 223 10.40 -15.11 2.49
CA SER A 223 10.96 -16.29 1.82
C SER A 223 10.41 -16.47 0.40
N VAL A 224 9.10 -16.24 0.20
CA VAL A 224 8.46 -16.42 -1.11
C VAL A 224 8.89 -15.38 -2.16
N MET A 225 9.43 -14.25 -1.71
CA MET A 225 9.86 -13.13 -2.56
C MET A 225 11.37 -13.19 -2.88
N ARG A 226 12.10 -14.17 -2.32
CA ARG A 226 13.52 -14.37 -2.60
C ARG A 226 13.67 -15.08 -3.94
N HIS A 227 14.61 -14.62 -4.75
CA HIS A 227 14.91 -15.23 -6.04
C HIS A 227 16.07 -16.21 -5.84
N SER A 228 15.87 -17.47 -6.21
CA SER A 228 16.96 -18.41 -6.39
C SER A 228 17.55 -18.21 -7.79
N GLN A 229 18.87 -18.19 -7.93
CA GLN A 229 19.53 -18.05 -9.24
C GLN A 229 19.23 -19.22 -10.20
N ASN A 230 18.66 -20.32 -9.69
CA ASN A 230 18.49 -21.59 -10.41
C ASN A 230 17.01 -22.00 -10.62
N GLU A 231 16.02 -21.18 -10.24
CA GLU A 231 14.60 -21.54 -10.40
C GLU A 231 14.01 -20.94 -11.68
N GLU A 232 13.40 -21.78 -12.53
CA GLU A 232 12.72 -21.38 -13.77
C GLU A 232 11.45 -20.53 -13.53
N SER A 233 10.83 -20.66 -12.34
CA SER A 233 9.64 -19.89 -11.93
C SER A 233 9.82 -19.32 -10.54
N SER A 234 9.32 -18.11 -10.29
CA SER A 234 9.44 -17.47 -8.98
C SER A 234 8.53 -18.18 -7.96
N LEU A 235 9.02 -18.44 -6.74
CA LEU A 235 8.18 -18.95 -5.65
C LEU A 235 6.93 -18.09 -5.41
N ARG A 236 7.01 -16.79 -5.69
CA ARG A 236 5.88 -15.84 -5.68
C ARG A 236 4.73 -16.29 -6.58
N GLU A 237 5.02 -16.82 -7.77
CA GLU A 237 4.01 -17.27 -8.73
C GLU A 237 3.25 -18.51 -8.25
N ARG A 238 3.88 -19.28 -7.37
CA ARG A 238 3.34 -20.52 -6.81
C ARG A 238 2.79 -20.37 -5.39
N GLU A 239 2.84 -19.18 -4.80
CA GLU A 239 2.46 -18.96 -3.39
C GLU A 239 1.07 -19.50 -3.06
N SER A 240 0.06 -19.15 -3.86
CA SER A 240 -1.32 -19.58 -3.67
C SER A 240 -1.50 -21.08 -3.89
N SER A 241 -0.89 -21.64 -4.94
CA SER A 241 -0.96 -23.08 -5.23
C SER A 241 -0.27 -23.92 -4.16
N MET A 242 0.86 -23.45 -3.61
CA MET A 242 1.58 -24.12 -2.53
C MET A 242 0.72 -24.24 -1.27
N LEU A 243 0.02 -23.18 -0.89
CA LEU A 243 -0.90 -23.23 0.26
C LEU A 243 -2.04 -24.22 0.00
N LEU A 244 -2.67 -24.16 -1.18
CA LEU A 244 -3.77 -25.04 -1.54
C LEU A 244 -3.34 -26.51 -1.49
N GLU A 245 -2.17 -26.84 -2.04
CA GLU A 245 -1.62 -28.19 -2.02
C GLU A 245 -1.36 -28.69 -0.59
N LEU A 246 -0.84 -27.84 0.29
CA LEU A 246 -0.64 -28.17 1.69
C LEU A 246 -1.97 -28.46 2.39
N MET A 247 -3.01 -27.63 2.15
CA MET A 247 -4.34 -27.82 2.72
C MET A 247 -5.01 -29.12 2.22
N ILE A 248 -4.81 -29.49 0.95
CA ILE A 248 -5.31 -30.76 0.40
C ILE A 248 -4.63 -31.96 1.05
N ARG A 249 -3.31 -31.89 1.26
CA ARG A 249 -2.52 -33.01 1.82
C ARG A 249 -2.67 -33.14 3.33
N ARG A 250 -2.94 -32.04 4.04
CA ARG A 250 -2.97 -31.97 5.52
C ARG A 250 -4.19 -31.22 6.05
N PRO A 251 -5.43 -31.59 5.68
CA PRO A 251 -6.63 -30.83 6.05
C PRO A 251 -6.85 -30.74 7.56
N SER A 252 -6.42 -31.75 8.32
CA SER A 252 -6.54 -31.80 9.79
C SER A 252 -5.84 -30.63 10.48
N ASP A 253 -4.72 -30.18 9.93
CA ASP A 253 -3.87 -29.15 10.54
C ASP A 253 -4.53 -27.76 10.40
N PHE A 254 -5.56 -27.62 9.55
CA PHE A 254 -6.29 -26.37 9.28
C PHE A 254 -7.70 -26.33 9.88
N LEU A 255 -8.21 -27.40 10.51
CA LEU A 255 -9.61 -27.49 10.97
C LEU A 255 -10.04 -26.38 11.97
N GLY A 256 -9.11 -25.79 12.71
CA GLY A 256 -9.36 -24.70 13.66
C GLY A 256 -9.09 -23.30 13.12
N ALA A 257 -8.63 -23.16 11.88
CA ALA A 257 -8.27 -21.90 11.28
C ALA A 257 -9.46 -21.32 10.49
N SER A 258 -10.06 -20.25 11.02
CA SER A 258 -11.21 -19.59 10.38
C SER A 258 -10.83 -18.42 9.48
N THR A 259 -9.55 -18.01 9.46
CA THR A 259 -9.07 -16.85 8.69
C THR A 259 -7.99 -17.25 7.69
N ALA A 260 -7.92 -16.56 6.56
CA ALA A 260 -6.84 -16.75 5.59
C ALA A 260 -5.46 -16.52 6.23
N PHE A 261 -5.36 -15.55 7.14
CA PHE A 261 -4.13 -15.29 7.89
C PHE A 261 -3.67 -16.51 8.69
N ALA A 262 -4.59 -17.17 9.41
CA ALA A 262 -4.27 -18.37 10.19
C ALA A 262 -3.76 -19.51 9.29
N HIS A 263 -4.31 -19.67 8.08
CA HIS A 263 -3.80 -20.65 7.11
C HIS A 263 -2.34 -20.36 6.74
N TRP A 264 -1.98 -19.10 6.46
CA TRP A 264 -0.59 -18.73 6.14
C TRP A 264 0.37 -18.93 7.31
N VAL A 265 -0.08 -18.62 8.53
CA VAL A 265 0.70 -18.84 9.74
C VAL A 265 0.98 -20.33 9.97
N ILE A 266 -0.02 -21.19 9.80
CA ILE A 266 0.15 -22.66 9.87
C ILE A 266 1.11 -23.14 8.77
N ALA A 267 0.94 -22.66 7.55
CA ALA A 267 1.81 -23.05 6.44
C ALA A 267 3.28 -22.68 6.69
N GLN A 268 3.55 -21.46 7.16
CA GLN A 268 4.91 -21.03 7.53
C GLN A 268 5.46 -21.77 8.74
N HIS A 269 4.61 -22.11 9.71
CA HIS A 269 5.00 -22.94 10.85
C HIS A 269 5.58 -24.28 10.38
N HIS A 270 4.98 -24.89 9.34
CA HIS A 270 5.47 -26.10 8.69
C HIS A 270 6.56 -25.88 7.62
N GLY A 271 7.12 -24.67 7.53
CA GLY A 271 8.26 -24.36 6.67
C GLY A 271 7.90 -24.04 5.22
N LEU A 272 6.63 -23.85 4.89
CA LEU A 272 6.24 -23.39 3.56
C LEU A 272 6.73 -21.94 3.36
N PRO A 273 7.37 -21.60 2.22
CA PRO A 273 7.73 -20.23 1.93
C PRO A 273 6.49 -19.35 1.79
N THR A 274 6.35 -18.32 2.63
CA THR A 274 5.23 -17.35 2.57
C THR A 274 5.75 -15.91 2.44
N ARG A 275 4.83 -14.97 2.22
CA ARG A 275 5.08 -13.53 2.26
C ARG A 275 5.14 -12.92 3.67
N LEU A 276 4.79 -13.68 4.69
CA LEU A 276 4.90 -13.24 6.07
C LEU A 276 6.38 -13.21 6.45
N LEU A 277 6.80 -12.17 7.18
CA LEU A 277 8.16 -12.07 7.69
C LEU A 277 8.14 -12.11 9.21
N ASP A 278 8.79 -13.13 9.78
CA ASP A 278 8.86 -13.32 11.24
C ASP A 278 9.57 -12.16 11.93
N ILE A 279 8.93 -11.63 12.97
CA ILE A 279 9.50 -10.71 13.94
C ILE A 279 9.09 -11.16 15.35
N THR A 280 9.76 -10.65 16.37
CA THR A 280 9.49 -11.01 17.77
C THR A 280 9.42 -9.76 18.65
N ARG A 281 8.65 -9.81 19.72
CA ARG A 281 8.68 -8.78 20.79
C ARG A 281 9.85 -8.98 21.75
N ASP A 282 10.51 -10.14 21.73
CA ASP A 282 11.60 -10.48 22.63
C ASP A 282 12.97 -10.26 21.95
N PRO A 283 13.78 -9.29 22.40
CA PRO A 283 15.08 -9.01 21.80
C PRO A 283 16.06 -10.19 21.95
N LEU A 284 15.90 -11.06 22.95
CA LEU A 284 16.76 -12.23 23.15
C LEU A 284 16.46 -13.33 22.14
N VAL A 285 15.21 -13.46 21.69
CA VAL A 285 14.85 -14.39 20.62
C VAL A 285 15.49 -13.95 19.30
N ALA A 286 15.49 -12.65 19.00
CA ALA A 286 16.22 -12.13 17.85
C ALA A 286 17.74 -12.34 18.00
N LEU A 287 18.31 -12.09 19.18
CA LEU A 287 19.72 -12.34 19.44
C LEU A 287 20.10 -13.81 19.22
N PHE A 288 19.28 -14.74 19.72
CA PHE A 288 19.44 -16.17 19.50
C PHE A 288 19.56 -16.49 18.01
N TRP A 289 18.56 -16.11 17.21
CA TRP A 289 18.56 -16.41 15.76
C TRP A 289 19.73 -15.78 15.01
N ALA A 290 20.24 -14.64 15.48
CA ALA A 290 21.39 -14.00 14.87
C ALA A 290 22.73 -14.70 15.20
N CYS A 291 22.77 -15.48 16.28
CA CYS A 291 23.92 -16.30 16.66
C CYS A 291 23.92 -17.70 16.03
N GLN A 292 22.77 -18.22 15.59
CA GLN A 292 22.63 -19.56 15.01
C GLN A 292 23.24 -19.68 13.60
N THR A 293 24.48 -20.13 13.46
CA THR A 293 25.13 -20.35 12.14
C THR A 293 26.04 -21.59 12.13
N ASP A 294 26.00 -22.34 11.03
CA ASP A 294 26.97 -23.40 10.74
C ASP A 294 28.35 -22.82 10.36
N ASP A 295 28.37 -21.62 9.77
CA ASP A 295 29.57 -20.88 9.39
C ASP A 295 29.96 -19.90 10.50
N GLN A 296 30.92 -20.32 11.34
CA GLN A 296 31.41 -19.60 12.52
C GLN A 296 32.18 -18.30 12.19
N LEU A 297 32.45 -18.01 10.91
CA LEU A 297 33.19 -16.81 10.49
C LEU A 297 32.28 -15.68 10.01
N ARG A 298 30.96 -15.91 9.93
CA ARG A 298 30.01 -14.88 9.48
C ARG A 298 29.45 -14.09 10.65
N ASP A 299 29.48 -12.78 10.53
CA ASP A 299 28.78 -11.89 11.44
C ASP A 299 27.26 -12.06 11.31
N GLY A 300 26.56 -11.96 12.43
CA GLY A 300 25.10 -11.94 12.50
C GLY A 300 24.56 -10.51 12.50
N ARG A 301 23.23 -10.37 12.48
CA ARG A 301 22.57 -9.07 12.53
C ARG A 301 21.29 -9.14 13.37
N VAL A 302 21.02 -8.08 14.12
CA VAL A 302 19.70 -7.84 14.73
C VAL A 302 19.09 -6.60 14.08
N HIS A 303 17.89 -6.77 13.56
CA HIS A 303 17.05 -5.68 13.10
C HIS A 303 16.08 -5.29 14.20
N ILE A 304 15.87 -3.99 14.37
CA ILE A 304 14.92 -3.44 15.33
C ILE A 304 13.96 -2.52 14.59
N PHE A 305 12.67 -2.76 14.79
CA PHE A 305 11.58 -1.98 14.22
C PHE A 305 10.90 -1.21 15.35
N ALA A 306 10.97 0.12 15.31
CA ALA A 306 10.23 1.01 16.20
C ALA A 306 8.94 1.46 15.51
N VAL A 307 7.85 0.83 15.90
CA VAL A 307 6.58 0.76 15.18
C VAL A 307 5.54 1.66 15.84
N PRO A 308 4.90 2.59 15.12
CA PRO A 308 3.78 3.37 15.65
C PRO A 308 2.55 2.48 15.87
N GLN A 309 1.76 2.78 16.91
CA GLN A 309 0.58 1.98 17.26
C GLN A 309 -0.44 1.84 16.11
N SER A 310 -0.49 2.82 15.20
CA SER A 310 -1.42 2.86 14.07
C SER A 310 -1.22 1.77 12.99
N ILE A 311 -0.07 1.09 12.97
CA ILE A 311 0.19 -0.02 12.02
C ILE A 311 0.29 -1.38 12.71
N ILE A 312 0.16 -1.42 14.04
CA ILE A 312 0.07 -2.66 14.82
C ILE A 312 -1.38 -3.12 14.78
N THR A 313 -1.58 -4.30 14.23
CA THR A 313 -2.88 -4.74 13.76
C THR A 313 -3.17 -6.15 14.25
N PRO A 314 -4.33 -6.40 14.87
CA PRO A 314 -4.68 -7.75 15.32
C PRO A 314 -4.92 -8.67 14.11
N PHE A 315 -4.66 -9.97 14.27
CA PHE A 315 -4.80 -10.98 13.22
C PHE A 315 -6.17 -11.05 12.53
N ASN A 316 -7.23 -10.56 13.18
CA ASN A 316 -8.60 -10.57 12.68
C ASN A 316 -9.07 -9.19 12.16
N SER A 317 -8.17 -8.24 11.91
CA SER A 317 -8.54 -6.95 11.33
C SER A 317 -8.94 -7.08 9.85
N ASP A 318 -9.58 -6.03 9.32
CA ASP A 318 -10.00 -6.01 7.93
C ASP A 318 -8.79 -5.95 6.99
N GLU A 319 -7.78 -5.15 7.33
CA GLU A 319 -6.53 -5.03 6.59
C GLU A 319 -5.79 -6.37 6.48
N VAL A 320 -5.72 -7.12 7.59
CA VAL A 320 -5.08 -8.44 7.62
C VAL A 320 -5.85 -9.43 6.75
N SER A 321 -7.18 -9.40 6.81
CA SER A 321 -8.05 -10.27 6.01
C SER A 321 -7.88 -9.98 4.51
N VAL A 322 -7.84 -8.69 4.13
CA VAL A 322 -7.58 -8.25 2.75
C VAL A 322 -6.23 -8.76 2.25
N LEU A 323 -5.16 -8.50 3.00
CA LEU A 323 -3.81 -8.87 2.58
C LEU A 323 -3.58 -10.38 2.55
N SER A 324 -4.21 -11.11 3.48
CA SER A 324 -4.09 -12.57 3.53
C SER A 324 -4.88 -13.26 2.43
N ASN A 325 -6.06 -12.74 2.05
CA ASN A 325 -6.80 -13.25 0.90
C ASN A 325 -6.16 -12.82 -0.42
N PHE A 326 -5.59 -11.62 -0.51
CA PHE A 326 -4.77 -11.19 -1.64
C PHE A 326 -3.63 -12.18 -1.94
N ALA A 327 -2.95 -12.69 -0.91
CA ALA A 327 -1.89 -13.69 -1.06
C ALA A 327 -2.37 -15.04 -1.64
N ARG A 328 -3.66 -15.36 -1.49
CA ARG A 328 -4.28 -16.59 -2.00
C ARG A 328 -4.69 -16.47 -3.47
N MET A 329 -4.68 -15.26 -4.03
CA MET A 329 -5.00 -15.04 -5.45
C MET A 329 -3.84 -15.51 -6.35
N SER A 330 -4.12 -15.67 -7.64
CA SER A 330 -3.07 -15.93 -8.62
C SER A 330 -2.08 -14.75 -8.68
N SER A 331 -0.82 -15.01 -9.05
CA SER A 331 0.16 -13.93 -9.22
C SER A 331 -0.27 -12.91 -10.28
N VAL A 332 -1.01 -13.35 -11.29
CA VAL A 332 -1.59 -12.49 -12.34
C VAL A 332 -2.59 -11.52 -11.73
N ASP A 333 -3.55 -12.00 -10.96
CA ASP A 333 -4.55 -11.12 -10.32
C ASP A 333 -3.91 -10.19 -9.29
N GLN A 334 -2.90 -10.69 -8.56
CA GLN A 334 -2.10 -9.85 -7.67
C GLN A 334 -1.40 -8.71 -8.42
N ASP A 335 -0.80 -8.99 -9.59
CA ASP A 335 -0.12 -7.99 -10.40
C ASP A 335 -1.09 -7.00 -11.06
N ILE A 336 -2.28 -7.46 -11.44
CA ILE A 336 -3.39 -6.61 -11.91
C ILE A 336 -3.82 -5.66 -10.79
N LEU A 337 -4.07 -6.19 -9.58
CA LEU A 337 -4.49 -5.40 -8.43
C LEU A 337 -3.43 -4.38 -7.98
N LEU A 338 -2.15 -4.71 -8.11
CA LEU A 338 -1.03 -3.83 -7.76
C LEU A 338 -0.56 -2.92 -8.92
N GLY A 339 -1.13 -3.04 -10.12
CA GLY A 339 -0.72 -2.26 -11.28
C GLY A 339 0.72 -2.55 -11.77
N ARG A 340 1.24 -3.75 -11.55
CA ARG A 340 2.63 -4.15 -11.88
C ARG A 340 2.82 -4.63 -13.32
N THR A 341 1.77 -4.64 -14.12
CA THR A 341 1.71 -5.16 -15.49
C THR A 341 2.38 -4.24 -16.51
N LYS A 342 3.70 -4.00 -16.39
CA LYS A 342 4.44 -3.09 -17.29
C LYS A 342 4.82 -3.67 -18.65
N ARG A 343 5.02 -4.99 -18.80
CA ARG A 343 5.74 -5.54 -19.99
C ARG A 343 4.90 -6.26 -21.04
N VAL A 344 3.78 -6.88 -20.67
CA VAL A 344 2.97 -7.69 -21.62
C VAL A 344 1.78 -6.88 -22.17
N PHE A 345 1.32 -5.86 -21.43
CA PHE A 345 0.05 -5.18 -21.69
C PHE A 345 0.17 -3.76 -22.25
N GLU A 346 1.38 -3.22 -22.47
CA GLU A 346 1.55 -1.94 -23.20
C GLU A 346 0.89 -1.96 -24.59
N LYS A 347 0.74 -3.14 -25.21
CA LYS A 347 0.00 -3.34 -26.47
C LYS A 347 -1.51 -3.51 -26.31
N PHE A 348 -2.02 -3.82 -25.12
CA PHE A 348 -3.41 -4.19 -24.85
C PHE A 348 -3.98 -3.40 -23.66
N LYS A 349 -3.83 -2.07 -23.69
CA LYS A 349 -4.31 -1.15 -22.64
C LYS A 349 -5.80 -1.32 -22.27
N CYS A 350 -6.64 -1.69 -23.25
CA CYS A 350 -8.07 -1.94 -23.06
C CYS A 350 -8.37 -3.21 -22.24
N VAL A 351 -7.43 -4.15 -22.14
CA VAL A 351 -7.65 -5.44 -21.44
C VAL A 351 -7.55 -5.29 -19.92
N LEU A 352 -6.76 -4.34 -19.41
CA LEU A 352 -6.60 -4.13 -17.96
C LEU A 352 -7.88 -3.57 -17.30
N SER A 353 -8.60 -2.67 -17.96
CA SER A 353 -9.90 -2.17 -17.48
C SER A 353 -10.99 -3.25 -17.49
N ILE A 354 -10.82 -4.29 -18.31
CA ILE A 354 -11.71 -5.46 -18.38
C ILE A 354 -11.34 -6.52 -17.33
N MET A 355 -10.04 -6.74 -17.09
CA MET A 355 -9.55 -7.79 -16.17
C MET A 355 -9.52 -7.36 -14.71
N TYR A 356 -9.41 -6.06 -14.42
CA TYR A 356 -9.36 -5.58 -13.04
C TYR A 356 -10.67 -5.81 -12.26
N PRO A 357 -11.88 -5.50 -12.79
CA PRO A 357 -13.12 -5.74 -12.06
C PRO A 357 -13.28 -7.20 -11.63
N PRO A 358 -13.05 -8.22 -12.50
CA PRO A 358 -13.04 -9.62 -12.09
C PRO A 358 -12.06 -9.98 -10.96
N ALA A 359 -10.84 -9.43 -10.99
CA ALA A 359 -9.83 -9.69 -9.95
C ALA A 359 -10.24 -9.07 -8.60
N LEU A 360 -10.78 -7.84 -8.62
CA LEU A 360 -11.27 -7.17 -7.42
C LEU A 360 -12.52 -7.87 -6.86
N ASP A 361 -13.45 -8.28 -7.73
CA ASP A 361 -14.64 -9.03 -7.36
C ASP A 361 -14.26 -10.38 -6.72
N SER A 362 -13.31 -11.09 -7.32
CA SER A 362 -12.77 -12.34 -6.75
C SER A 362 -12.19 -12.14 -5.34
N LEU A 363 -11.39 -11.07 -5.15
CA LEU A 363 -10.86 -10.74 -3.83
C LEU A 363 -11.98 -10.41 -2.82
N ASN A 364 -12.97 -9.62 -3.23
CA ASN A 364 -14.12 -9.27 -2.39
C ASN A 364 -14.89 -10.52 -1.97
N GLU A 365 -15.17 -11.44 -2.89
CA GLU A 365 -15.83 -12.71 -2.60
C GLU A 365 -15.04 -13.55 -1.58
N MET A 366 -13.71 -13.67 -1.75
CA MET A 366 -12.85 -14.38 -0.81
C MET A 366 -12.87 -13.76 0.58
N ILE A 367 -12.86 -12.43 0.67
CA ILE A 367 -12.93 -11.73 1.95
C ILE A 367 -14.32 -11.89 2.56
N GLN A 368 -15.41 -11.83 1.78
CA GLN A 368 -16.76 -12.02 2.28
C GLN A 368 -17.04 -13.44 2.78
N GLN A 369 -16.38 -14.46 2.21
CA GLN A 369 -16.42 -15.82 2.76
C GLN A 369 -15.83 -15.88 4.18
N GLU A 370 -14.79 -15.09 4.47
CA GLU A 370 -14.19 -14.98 5.80
C GLU A 370 -14.97 -14.01 6.72
N LYS A 371 -15.46 -12.90 6.16
CA LYS A 371 -16.10 -11.78 6.86
C LYS A 371 -17.34 -11.27 6.09
N PRO A 372 -18.51 -11.90 6.26
CA PRO A 372 -19.71 -11.59 5.47
C PRO A 372 -20.20 -10.14 5.58
N PHE A 373 -19.90 -9.47 6.70
CA PHE A 373 -20.36 -8.10 6.98
C PHE A 373 -19.37 -7.01 6.59
N LEU A 374 -18.20 -7.36 6.05
CA LEU A 374 -17.26 -6.36 5.56
C LEU A 374 -17.86 -5.70 4.32
N LYS A 375 -18.32 -4.45 4.46
CA LYS A 375 -18.86 -3.67 3.35
C LYS A 375 -17.79 -3.56 2.25
N ASN A 376 -18.19 -3.53 0.97
CA ASN A 376 -17.35 -3.38 -0.24
C ASN A 376 -16.55 -2.06 -0.33
N ARG A 377 -16.09 -1.51 0.80
CA ARG A 377 -15.25 -0.31 0.89
C ARG A 377 -13.85 -0.77 1.31
N LEU A 378 -13.16 -1.45 0.41
CA LEU A 378 -11.74 -1.75 0.58
C LEU A 378 -10.96 -0.44 0.59
N ASP A 379 -10.21 -0.19 1.67
CA ASP A 379 -9.30 0.95 1.71
C ASP A 379 -8.07 0.66 0.82
N PRO A 380 -7.84 1.45 -0.24
CA PRO A 380 -6.65 1.40 -1.10
C PRO A 380 -5.33 1.18 -0.39
N ARG A 381 -5.20 1.91 0.72
CA ARG A 381 -3.93 2.19 1.37
C ARG A 381 -3.42 0.92 2.02
N VAL A 382 -4.29 -0.07 2.22
CA VAL A 382 -3.96 -1.39 2.74
C VAL A 382 -2.91 -2.09 1.89
N PHE A 383 -3.01 -2.04 0.54
CA PHE A 383 -2.06 -2.74 -0.33
C PHE A 383 -0.64 -2.15 -0.26
N PHE A 384 -0.54 -0.86 0.00
CA PHE A 384 0.71 -0.11 -0.03
C PHE A 384 1.34 0.07 1.35
N ARG A 385 0.66 -0.33 2.44
CA ARG A 385 1.18 -0.26 3.80
C ARG A 385 1.89 -1.55 4.19
N ILE A 386 2.71 -1.43 5.23
CA ILE A 386 3.29 -2.57 5.95
C ILE A 386 2.60 -2.62 7.30
N TYR A 387 2.04 -3.78 7.63
CA TYR A 387 1.38 -4.01 8.91
C TYR A 387 2.23 -4.91 9.77
N VAL A 388 2.27 -4.61 11.07
CA VAL A 388 2.73 -5.54 12.09
C VAL A 388 1.53 -6.29 12.61
N VAL A 389 1.45 -7.57 12.29
CA VAL A 389 0.32 -8.42 12.62
C VAL A 389 0.62 -9.23 13.86
N GLU A 390 -0.25 -9.11 14.85
CA GLU A 390 -0.18 -9.89 16.09
C GLU A 390 -1.03 -11.15 15.95
N PRO A 391 -0.41 -12.33 15.81
CA PRO A 391 -1.13 -13.57 15.60
C PRO A 391 -1.88 -14.00 16.86
N GLN A 392 -2.94 -14.78 16.65
CA GLN A 392 -3.49 -15.57 17.74
C GLN A 392 -2.41 -16.54 18.25
N GLN A 393 -2.21 -16.56 19.55
CA GLN A 393 -1.19 -17.35 20.23
C GLN A 393 -1.65 -18.82 20.37
N SER A 394 -2.17 -19.41 19.30
CA SER A 394 -2.66 -20.80 19.27
C SER A 394 -1.56 -21.82 19.04
N LEU A 395 -0.51 -21.45 18.31
CA LEU A 395 0.66 -22.31 18.04
C LEU A 395 1.74 -22.12 19.10
N GLU A 396 2.25 -23.23 19.65
CA GLU A 396 3.26 -23.22 20.72
C GLU A 396 4.55 -22.49 20.31
N ARG A 397 5.00 -22.66 19.05
CA ARG A 397 6.17 -21.96 18.51
C ARG A 397 6.02 -20.43 18.52
N ILE A 398 4.83 -19.93 18.20
CA ILE A 398 4.57 -18.48 18.19
C ILE A 398 4.61 -17.93 19.61
N ARG A 399 4.02 -18.67 20.56
CA ARG A 399 4.05 -18.35 21.99
C ARG A 399 5.48 -18.32 22.55
N ALA A 400 6.24 -19.37 22.28
CA ALA A 400 7.62 -19.52 22.73
C ALA A 400 8.52 -18.36 22.24
N GLN A 401 8.27 -17.88 21.02
CA GLN A 401 9.06 -16.84 20.39
C GLN A 401 8.51 -15.43 20.59
N SER A 402 7.37 -15.26 21.28
CA SER A 402 6.63 -13.98 21.32
C SER A 402 6.47 -13.38 19.91
N GLY A 403 6.08 -14.25 18.96
CA GLY A 403 6.13 -13.99 17.53
C GLY A 403 5.04 -13.03 17.05
N ALA A 404 5.42 -12.20 16.09
CA ALA A 404 4.55 -11.35 15.27
C ALA A 404 5.04 -11.38 13.82
N PHE A 405 4.30 -10.78 12.90
CA PHE A 405 4.64 -10.84 11.48
C PHE A 405 4.61 -9.45 10.82
N LEU A 406 5.53 -9.18 9.91
CA LEU A 406 5.33 -8.12 8.92
C LEU A 406 4.55 -8.68 7.74
N LEU A 407 3.51 -7.97 7.32
CA LEU A 407 2.66 -8.32 6.18
C LEU A 407 2.48 -7.12 5.26
N SER A 408 2.65 -7.34 3.95
CA SER A 408 2.39 -6.35 2.91
C SER A 408 2.03 -7.02 1.59
N ALA A 409 1.25 -6.32 0.75
CA ALA A 409 0.98 -6.75 -0.62
C ALA A 409 2.01 -6.18 -1.60
N TYR A 410 2.30 -4.87 -1.51
CA TYR A 410 3.20 -4.19 -2.42
C TYR A 410 4.68 -4.29 -2.02
N HIS A 411 5.01 -4.32 -0.72
CA HIS A 411 6.42 -4.27 -0.32
C HIS A 411 7.05 -5.65 -0.40
N GLU A 412 8.02 -5.81 -1.29
CA GLU A 412 8.84 -7.03 -1.38
C GLU A 412 10.10 -6.98 -0.51
N ARG A 413 10.46 -5.80 -0.01
CA ARG A 413 11.60 -5.58 0.88
C ARG A 413 11.20 -4.61 1.99
N PHE A 414 11.63 -4.89 3.22
CA PHE A 414 11.28 -4.13 4.42
C PHE A 414 12.41 -3.21 4.92
N GLU A 415 13.55 -3.14 4.20
CA GLU A 415 14.71 -2.30 4.53
C GLU A 415 14.54 -0.84 4.12
N LYS A 416 13.72 -0.57 3.10
CA LYS A 416 13.58 0.75 2.48
C LYS A 416 12.11 1.17 2.45
N THR A 417 11.73 1.97 3.43
CA THR A 417 10.44 2.65 3.48
C THR A 417 10.38 3.87 2.52
N GLU A 418 11.29 3.94 1.55
CA GLU A 418 11.50 5.10 0.67
C GLU A 418 10.34 5.36 -0.28
N ILE A 419 9.48 4.36 -0.55
CA ILE A 419 8.36 4.48 -1.49
C ILE A 419 7.17 5.23 -0.86
N LEU A 420 7.04 5.27 0.47
CA LEU A 420 5.85 5.82 1.16
C LEU A 420 6.00 7.23 1.71
N LYS A 421 7.20 7.83 1.65
CA LYS A 421 7.43 9.23 2.09
C LYS A 421 6.77 10.29 1.20
N VAL A 422 5.94 9.88 0.26
CA VAL A 422 5.23 10.76 -0.68
C VAL A 422 3.98 11.38 -0.02
N ASN A 423 3.47 10.79 1.06
CA ASN A 423 2.43 11.38 1.91
C ASN A 423 2.94 11.44 3.35
N GLU A 424 3.04 12.66 3.91
CA GLU A 424 3.37 12.88 5.34
C GLU A 424 2.44 12.12 6.30
N ASP A 425 1.27 11.69 5.82
CA ASP A 425 0.21 11.03 6.61
C ASP A 425 0.25 9.49 6.61
N ILE A 426 1.21 8.83 5.95
CA ILE A 426 1.33 7.36 6.03
C ILE A 426 2.30 7.01 7.16
N PRO A 427 1.84 6.43 8.28
CA PRO A 427 2.72 6.06 9.37
C PRO A 427 3.69 4.96 8.93
N ILE A 428 4.98 5.18 9.19
CA ILE A 428 6.08 4.26 8.86
C ILE A 428 6.82 3.92 10.16
N TYR A 429 7.32 2.69 10.29
CA TYR A 429 8.23 2.31 11.37
C TYR A 429 9.65 2.85 11.14
N ASP A 430 10.38 3.12 12.21
CA ASP A 430 11.81 3.36 12.13
C ASP A 430 12.56 2.02 12.21
N HIS A 431 13.60 1.87 11.37
CA HIS A 431 14.38 0.64 11.26
C HIS A 431 15.83 0.89 11.68
N TYR A 432 16.33 0.02 12.54
CA TYR A 432 17.70 0.03 13.06
C TYR A 432 18.35 -1.32 12.85
N GLU A 433 19.68 -1.30 12.65
CA GLU A 433 20.46 -2.51 12.42
C GLU A 433 21.68 -2.52 13.35
N PHE A 434 21.89 -3.66 14.00
CA PHE A 434 23.03 -3.91 14.87
C PHE A 434 23.77 -5.15 14.40
N LEU A 435 25.09 -5.02 14.25
CA LEU A 435 25.94 -6.13 13.84
C LEU A 435 26.29 -6.98 15.07
N ILE A 436 26.30 -8.30 14.91
CA ILE A 436 26.85 -9.23 15.91
C ILE A 436 28.14 -9.79 15.33
N PRO A 437 29.31 -9.36 15.84
CA PRO A 437 30.58 -9.91 15.42
C PRO A 437 30.61 -11.43 15.66
N HIS A 438 31.08 -12.18 14.68
CA HIS A 438 31.17 -13.65 14.76
C HIS A 438 31.94 -14.12 16.01
N GLU A 439 33.00 -13.40 16.40
CA GLU A 439 33.80 -13.62 17.61
C GLU A 439 32.98 -13.61 18.91
N SER A 440 31.86 -12.87 18.95
CA SER A 440 31.01 -12.73 20.14
C SER A 440 29.87 -13.76 20.19
N LYS A 441 29.56 -14.43 19.07
CA LYS A 441 28.37 -15.30 18.96
C LYS A 441 28.35 -16.45 19.97
N LYS A 442 29.48 -17.14 20.14
CA LYS A 442 29.59 -18.29 21.05
C LYS A 442 29.38 -17.92 22.52
N MET A 443 29.89 -16.75 22.92
CA MET A 443 29.69 -16.23 24.28
C MET A 443 28.22 -15.89 24.49
N ILE A 444 27.63 -15.13 23.55
CA ILE A 444 26.20 -14.76 23.60
C ILE A 444 25.30 -16.00 23.63
N GLU A 445 25.61 -17.03 22.84
CA GLU A 445 24.84 -18.28 22.83
C GLU A 445 24.86 -18.97 24.20
N ASN A 446 26.01 -19.02 24.87
CA ASN A 446 26.11 -19.59 26.22
C ASN A 446 25.30 -18.77 27.23
N ASP A 447 25.39 -17.44 27.18
CA ASP A 447 24.63 -16.55 28.05
C ASP A 447 23.12 -16.71 27.83
N LEU A 448 22.69 -16.91 26.57
CA LEU A 448 21.29 -17.15 26.21
C LEU A 448 20.78 -18.47 26.80
N ARG A 449 21.60 -19.53 26.83
CA ARG A 449 21.23 -20.80 27.50
C ARG A 449 21.00 -20.61 29.00
N VAL A 450 21.79 -19.76 29.67
CA VAL A 450 21.61 -19.46 31.10
C VAL A 450 20.25 -18.82 31.39
N VAL A 451 19.75 -17.97 30.48
CA VAL A 451 18.41 -17.36 30.58
C VAL A 451 17.31 -18.20 29.91
N ASN A 452 17.55 -19.49 29.71
CA ASN A 452 16.61 -20.47 29.15
C ASN A 452 16.13 -20.11 27.74
N LYS A 453 17.05 -19.64 26.88
CA LYS A 453 16.86 -19.46 25.43
C LYS A 453 17.71 -20.47 24.67
N SER A 454 17.15 -21.66 24.45
CA SER A 454 17.71 -22.74 23.64
C SER A 454 16.80 -23.08 22.45
N HIS A 455 17.30 -23.90 21.51
CA HIS A 455 16.48 -24.45 20.42
C HIS A 455 15.21 -25.13 20.96
N GLU A 456 15.31 -25.94 22.02
CA GLU A 456 14.16 -26.67 22.59
C GLU A 456 13.09 -25.72 23.12
N THR A 457 13.52 -24.63 23.77
CA THR A 457 12.58 -23.65 24.35
C THR A 457 11.89 -22.81 23.28
N LEU A 458 12.55 -22.56 22.15
CA LEU A 458 12.05 -21.69 21.08
C LEU A 458 11.35 -22.47 19.95
N LEU A 459 11.63 -23.77 19.84
CA LEU A 459 11.07 -24.71 18.89
C LEU A 459 10.57 -25.96 19.66
N PRO A 460 9.43 -25.85 20.37
CA PRO A 460 8.94 -26.91 21.26
C PRO A 460 8.39 -28.15 20.54
N GLY A 461 8.60 -28.29 19.22
CA GLY A 461 8.12 -29.44 18.45
C GLY A 461 8.76 -30.76 18.89
N LEU A 462 8.00 -31.85 18.85
CA LEU A 462 8.48 -33.18 19.25
C LEU A 462 9.75 -33.60 18.48
N ASP A 463 9.76 -33.37 17.16
CA ASP A 463 10.90 -33.72 16.30
C ASP A 463 12.15 -32.89 16.60
N GLU A 464 11.96 -31.61 16.94
CA GLU A 464 13.04 -30.67 17.24
C GLU A 464 13.62 -30.96 18.62
N THR A 465 12.74 -31.20 19.60
CA THR A 465 13.10 -31.65 20.95
C THR A 465 13.84 -32.99 20.89
N ALA A 466 13.36 -33.95 20.09
CA ALA A 466 14.04 -35.25 19.92
C ALA A 466 15.41 -35.12 19.24
N ARG A 467 15.55 -34.21 18.24
CA ARG A 467 16.84 -33.91 17.62
C ARG A 467 17.82 -33.29 18.61
N ALA A 468 17.36 -32.36 19.45
CA ALA A 468 18.19 -31.70 20.46
C ALA A 468 18.68 -32.71 21.53
N ILE A 469 17.78 -33.53 22.07
CA ILE A 469 18.12 -34.61 23.03
C ILE A 469 19.18 -35.55 22.42
N LYS A 470 19.06 -35.92 21.14
CA LYS A 470 20.01 -36.78 20.45
C LYS A 470 21.42 -36.15 20.33
N GLN A 471 21.52 -34.83 20.25
CA GLN A 471 22.79 -34.12 20.08
C GLN A 471 23.52 -33.86 21.41
N GLY A 472 22.89 -34.14 22.56
CA GLY A 472 23.45 -33.92 23.89
C GLY A 472 23.42 -32.45 24.25
N SER A 473 22.38 -32.06 25.00
CA SER A 473 22.17 -30.73 25.60
C SER A 473 23.40 -30.17 26.30
#